data_AF-A0A940FKU8-F1
#
_entry.id   AF-A0A940FKU8-F1
#
_cell.length_a   1.000
_cell.length_b   1.000
_cell.length_c   1.000
_cell.angle_alpha   90.00
_cell.angle_beta   90.00
_cell.angle_gamma   90.00
#
_symmetry.space_group_name_H-M   'P 1'
#
loop_
_entity.id
_entity.type
_entity.pdbx_description
1 polymer ?
#
loop_
_entity_poly.entity_id
_entity_poly.type
_entity_poly.pdbx_seq_one_letter_code
_entity_poly.pdbx_strand_id
1 'polypeptide(L)'
;MKSIIIVGLILIILLSLKQKTEPVNMFLSEVSQIDSLPGDSPYLTKNNRGEPILSWVRLQNDSSSVFCYAVLKEDGSFENITTVTSSTNIYAHAENIPKVIFKP
;
A
#
# COMPACT_ATOMS: atom_id res chain seq x y z
N MET A 1 -25.20 -27.58 -37.53
CA MET A 1 -24.79 -27.54 -36.10
C MET A 1 -23.29 -27.27 -35.92
N LYS A 2 -22.38 -28.01 -36.57
CA LYS A 2 -20.92 -27.80 -36.40
C LYS A 2 -20.45 -26.36 -36.71
N SER A 3 -20.99 -25.72 -37.74
CA SER A 3 -20.63 -24.34 -38.11
C SER A 3 -21.08 -23.30 -37.09
N ILE A 4 -22.17 -23.54 -36.35
CA ILE A 4 -22.68 -22.63 -35.31
C ILE A 4 -21.74 -22.65 -34.09
N ILE A 5 -21.22 -23.82 -33.74
CA ILE A 5 -20.26 -24.00 -32.63
C ILE A 5 -18.95 -23.29 -32.96
N ILE A 6 -18.47 -23.39 -34.21
CA ILE A 6 -17.23 -22.74 -34.65
C ILE A 6 -17.36 -21.21 -34.60
N VAL A 7 -18.48 -20.65 -35.07
CA VAL A 7 -18.72 -19.19 -35.02
C VAL A 7 -18.81 -18.70 -33.57
N GLY A 8 -19.46 -19.45 -32.67
CA GLY A 8 -19.52 -19.12 -31.26
C GLY A 8 -18.14 -19.11 -30.58
N LEU A 9 -17.28 -20.08 -30.91
CA LEU A 9 -15.93 -20.16 -30.35
C LEU A 9 -15.05 -18.98 -30.79
N ILE A 10 -15.14 -18.59 -32.06
CA ILE A 10 -14.39 -17.44 -32.60
C ILE A 10 -14.84 -16.14 -31.92
N LEU A 11 -16.14 -15.97 -31.66
CA LEU A 11 -16.67 -14.77 -31.00
C LEU A 11 -16.14 -14.62 -29.56
N ILE A 12 -16.02 -15.72 -28.83
CA ILE A 12 -15.48 -15.74 -27.46
C ILE A 12 -14.00 -15.35 -27.45
N ILE A 13 -13.20 -15.86 -28.40
CA ILE A 13 -11.78 -15.54 -28.51
C ILE A 13 -11.58 -14.04 -28.82
N LEU A 14 -12.41 -13.47 -29.69
CA LEU A 14 -12.34 -12.05 -30.05
C LEU A 14 -12.71 -11.12 -28.89
N LEU A 15 -13.59 -11.54 -27.97
CA LEU A 15 -13.95 -10.77 -26.78
C LEU A 15 -12.85 -10.78 -25.71
N SER A 16 -12.04 -11.85 -25.65
CA SER A 16 -10.97 -11.99 -24.65
C SER A 16 -9.74 -11.10 -24.92
N LEU A 17 -9.60 -10.53 -26.12
CA LEU A 17 -8.42 -9.73 -26.51
C LEU A 17 -8.47 -8.26 -26.03
N LYS A 18 -9.54 -7.82 -25.36
CA LYS A 18 -9.73 -6.44 -24.92
C LYS A 18 -9.32 -6.16 -23.46
N GLN A 19 -8.32 -6.84 -22.93
CA GLN A 19 -7.65 -6.34 -21.72
C GLN A 19 -6.62 -5.29 -22.14
N LYS A 20 -7.09 -4.05 -22.26
CA LYS A 20 -6.23 -2.89 -22.39
C LYS A 20 -5.57 -2.67 -21.04
N THR A 21 -4.29 -3.00 -20.93
CA THR A 21 -3.46 -2.60 -19.80
C THR A 21 -3.34 -1.08 -19.88
N GLU A 22 -4.09 -0.35 -19.05
CA GLU A 22 -3.89 1.09 -18.91
C GLU A 22 -2.41 1.30 -18.51
N PRO A 23 -1.65 2.13 -19.23
CA PRO A 23 -0.29 2.44 -18.82
C PRO A 23 -0.37 3.03 -17.41
N VAL A 24 0.38 2.43 -16.48
CA VAL A 24 0.56 3.00 -15.14
C VAL A 24 1.30 4.31 -15.35
N ASN A 25 0.55 5.42 -15.45
CA ASN A 25 1.10 6.75 -15.39
C ASN A 25 1.61 6.94 -13.96
N MET A 26 2.88 6.56 -13.76
CA MET A 26 3.61 6.88 -12.54
C MET A 26 3.95 8.36 -12.62
N PHE A 27 2.99 9.21 -12.28
CA PHE A 27 3.28 10.60 -11.97
C PHE A 27 4.26 10.56 -10.79
N LEU A 28 5.43 11.17 -10.96
CA LEU A 28 6.25 11.53 -9.81
C LEU A 28 5.44 12.58 -9.05
N SER A 29 4.65 12.13 -8.08
CA SER A 29 4.08 13.03 -7.08
C SER A 29 5.23 13.75 -6.41
N GLU A 30 5.06 15.03 -6.11
CA GLU A 30 5.99 15.78 -5.27
C GLU A 30 6.34 14.95 -4.03
N VAL A 31 7.61 14.97 -3.61
CA VAL A 31 8.05 14.24 -2.42
C VAL A 31 7.26 14.76 -1.23
N SER A 32 6.28 13.98 -0.78
CA SER A 32 5.43 14.33 0.36
C SER A 32 6.12 13.84 1.63
N GLN A 33 6.54 14.78 2.48
CA GLN A 33 7.03 14.46 3.81
C GLN A 33 5.85 14.04 4.70
N ILE A 34 5.82 12.76 5.07
CA ILE A 34 4.72 12.17 5.84
C ILE A 34 4.88 12.46 7.33
N ASP A 35 6.13 12.57 7.80
CA ASP A 35 6.48 12.71 9.21
C ASP A 35 7.57 13.76 9.39
N SER A 36 7.49 14.55 10.47
CA SER A 36 8.51 15.53 10.82
C SER A 36 9.67 14.92 11.60
N LEU A 37 9.49 13.73 12.17
CA LEU A 37 10.48 13.03 12.96
C LEU A 37 11.20 11.93 12.14
N PRO A 38 12.47 11.62 12.46
CA PRO A 38 13.18 10.52 11.82
C PRO A 38 12.43 9.20 11.97
N GLY A 39 12.36 8.46 10.87
CA GLY A 39 11.70 7.15 10.83
C GLY A 39 12.52 6.14 10.04
N ASP A 40 12.29 4.86 10.33
CA ASP A 40 12.98 3.74 9.72
C ASP A 40 12.02 2.56 9.48
N SER A 41 12.48 1.60 8.67
CA SER A 41 11.76 0.38 8.29
C SER A 41 10.36 0.64 7.72
N PRO A 42 10.23 1.47 6.65
CA PRO A 42 8.95 1.73 6.02
C PRO A 42 8.40 0.45 5.38
N TYR A 43 7.10 0.22 5.54
CA TYR A 43 6.39 -0.90 4.94
C TYR A 43 5.06 -0.47 4.35
N LEU A 44 4.84 -0.78 3.07
CA LEU A 44 3.59 -0.50 2.36
C LEU A 44 2.72 -1.75 2.32
N THR A 45 1.49 -1.63 2.82
CA THR A 45 0.47 -2.68 2.83
C THR A 45 -0.89 -2.11 2.41
N LYS A 46 -1.96 -2.91 2.51
CA LYS A 46 -3.34 -2.48 2.32
C LYS A 46 -4.21 -2.89 3.51
N ASN A 47 -5.23 -2.11 3.82
CA ASN A 47 -6.29 -2.56 4.75
C ASN A 47 -7.35 -3.41 4.04
N ASN A 48 -8.39 -3.81 4.78
CA ASN A 48 -9.50 -4.61 4.28
C ASN A 48 -10.34 -3.90 3.21
N ARG A 49 -10.24 -2.57 3.09
CA ARG A 49 -10.90 -1.80 2.04
C ARG A 49 -10.04 -1.67 0.78
N GLY A 50 -8.80 -2.18 0.80
CA GLY A 50 -7.84 -2.09 -0.29
C GLY A 50 -7.06 -0.77 -0.32
N GLU A 51 -7.25 0.11 0.67
CA GLU A 51 -6.55 1.40 0.76
C GLU A 51 -5.08 1.18 1.13
N PRO A 52 -4.11 1.84 0.46
CA PRO A 52 -2.70 1.71 0.80
C PRO A 52 -2.38 2.30 2.17
N ILE A 53 -1.50 1.63 2.92
CA ILE A 53 -1.10 2.02 4.26
C ILE A 53 0.40 1.93 4.36
N LEU A 54 1.02 3.02 4.79
CA LEU A 54 2.44 3.05 5.14
C LEU A 54 2.57 2.88 6.65
N SER A 55 3.43 1.97 7.08
CA SER A 55 3.83 1.82 8.48
C SER A 55 5.34 1.96 8.64
N TRP A 56 5.79 2.52 9.77
CA TRP A 56 7.20 2.77 10.05
C TRP A 56 7.47 2.85 11.55
N VAL A 57 8.73 2.74 11.94
CA VAL A 57 9.19 3.05 13.29
C VAL A 57 9.63 4.50 13.32
N ARG A 58 9.06 5.30 14.22
CA ARG A 58 9.40 6.71 14.44
C ARG A 58 10.27 6.83 15.68
N LEU A 59 11.36 7.60 15.61
CA LEU A 59 12.11 8.01 16.79
C LEU A 59 11.34 9.12 17.53
N GLN A 60 11.10 8.93 18.83
CA GLN A 60 10.56 9.97 19.71
C GLN A 60 11.68 10.82 20.33
N ASN A 61 12.81 10.18 20.63
CA ASN A 61 14.05 10.78 21.11
C ASN A 61 15.20 9.77 20.88
N ASP A 62 16.40 10.10 21.37
CA ASP A 62 17.63 9.31 21.18
C ASP A 62 17.58 7.89 21.78
N SER A 63 16.59 7.59 22.65
CA SER A 63 16.51 6.32 23.36
C SER A 63 15.18 5.58 23.20
N SER A 64 14.19 6.22 22.57
CA SER A 64 12.85 5.64 22.44
C SER A 64 12.24 5.90 21.07
N SER A 65 11.47 4.91 20.65
CA SER A 65 10.83 4.83 19.36
C SER A 65 9.45 4.20 19.51
N VAL A 66 8.57 4.49 18.55
CA VAL A 66 7.22 3.96 18.48
C VAL A 66 6.88 3.53 17.06
N PHE A 67 5.95 2.59 16.96
CA PHE A 67 5.37 2.19 15.69
C PHE A 67 4.24 3.13 15.28
N CYS A 68 4.28 3.56 14.03
CA CYS A 68 3.34 4.49 13.42
C CYS A 68 2.80 3.92 12.11
N TYR A 69 1.61 4.36 11.72
CA TYR A 69 1.09 4.14 10.37
C TYR A 69 0.19 5.28 9.91
N ALA A 70 0.02 5.42 8.59
CA ALA A 70 -0.91 6.35 7.96
C ALA A 70 -1.55 5.73 6.71
N VAL A 71 -2.80 6.07 6.46
CA VAL A 71 -3.56 5.63 5.28
C VAL A 71 -3.36 6.63 4.15
N LEU A 72 -3.10 6.14 2.94
CA LEU A 72 -3.04 6.98 1.74
C LEU A 72 -4.47 7.29 1.27
N LYS A 73 -4.76 8.57 1.09
CA LYS A 73 -6.02 9.06 0.52
C LYS A 73 -5.98 9.02 -1.01
N GLU A 74 -7.16 9.14 -1.61
CA GLU A 74 -7.32 9.15 -3.07
C GLU A 74 -6.59 10.32 -3.76
N ASP A 75 -6.40 11.44 -3.06
CA ASP A 75 -5.68 12.62 -3.56
C ASP A 75 -4.14 12.47 -3.52
N GLY A 76 -3.62 11.33 -3.06
CA GLY A 76 -2.20 11.06 -2.91
C GLY A 76 -1.58 11.60 -1.62
N SER A 77 -2.35 12.26 -0.75
CA SER A 77 -1.92 12.68 0.58
C SER A 77 -2.13 11.57 1.61
N PHE A 78 -1.41 11.63 2.73
CA PHE A 78 -1.64 10.71 3.85
C PHE A 78 -2.66 11.29 4.84
N GLU A 79 -3.44 10.42 5.47
CA GLU A 79 -4.21 10.73 6.67
C GLU A 79 -3.31 11.08 7.86
N ASN A 80 -3.93 11.55 8.95
CA ASN A 80 -3.21 11.82 10.19
C ASN A 80 -2.51 10.54 10.69
N ILE A 81 -1.27 10.73 11.14
CA ILE A 81 -0.43 9.63 11.58
C ILE A 81 -1.02 9.02 12.85
N THR A 82 -1.23 7.71 12.81
CA THR A 82 -1.64 6.94 13.98
C THR A 82 -0.41 6.34 14.66
N THR A 83 -0.20 6.69 15.93
CA THR A 83 0.81 6.07 16.79
C THR A 83 0.20 4.91 17.57
N VAL A 84 0.84 3.74 17.52
CA VAL A 84 0.44 2.58 18.32
C VAL A 84 0.98 2.78 19.73
N THR A 85 0.16 3.19 20.68
CA THR A 85 0.62 3.61 22.02
C THR A 85 1.31 2.51 22.83
N SER A 86 0.98 1.24 22.61
CA SER A 86 1.61 0.10 23.30
C SER A 86 2.97 -0.31 22.72
N SER A 87 3.50 0.44 21.75
CA SER A 87 4.66 0.05 20.93
C SER A 87 5.98 0.70 21.36
N THR A 88 6.11 1.00 22.65
CA THR A 88 7.28 1.71 23.19
C THR A 88 8.57 0.89 23.03
N ASN A 89 9.65 1.55 22.58
CA ASN A 89 11.00 1.00 22.40
C ASN A 89 11.09 -0.12 21.36
N ILE A 90 10.45 0.07 20.20
CA ILE A 90 10.64 -0.80 19.05
C ILE A 90 11.88 -0.38 18.27
N TYR A 91 12.89 -1.23 18.23
CA TYR A 91 14.08 -0.98 17.43
C TYR A 91 13.91 -1.58 16.04
N ALA A 92 13.84 -0.69 15.05
CA ALA A 92 13.88 -1.07 13.64
C ALA A 92 15.23 -1.73 13.32
N HIS A 93 15.18 -2.90 12.72
CA HIS A 93 16.32 -3.53 12.06
C HIS A 93 15.85 -3.94 10.67
N ALA A 94 16.76 -3.98 9.69
CA ALA A 94 16.42 -4.34 8.31
C ALA A 94 15.72 -5.71 8.19
N GLU A 95 15.96 -6.61 9.15
CA GLU A 95 15.32 -7.92 9.22
C GLU A 95 13.92 -7.90 9.86
N ASN A 96 13.65 -6.92 10.73
CA ASN A 96 12.42 -6.81 11.50
C ASN A 96 11.64 -5.56 11.07
N ILE A 97 11.02 -5.64 9.89
CA ILE A 97 10.16 -4.58 9.35
C ILE A 97 8.76 -4.72 9.96
N PRO A 98 8.33 -3.83 10.88
CA PRO A 98 7.05 -3.99 11.55
C PRO A 98 5.89 -3.65 10.60
N LYS A 99 4.78 -4.40 10.73
CA LYS A 99 3.65 -4.35 9.79
C LYS A 99 2.34 -4.15 10.54
N VAL A 100 1.43 -3.37 9.95
CA VAL A 100 0.04 -3.32 10.39
C VAL A 100 -0.77 -4.39 9.66
N ILE A 101 -1.57 -5.15 10.42
CA ILE A 101 -2.52 -6.13 9.90
C ILE A 101 -3.91 -5.74 10.38
N PHE A 102 -4.87 -5.74 9.46
CA PHE A 102 -6.26 -5.42 9.75
C PHE A 102 -7.04 -6.73 9.94
N LYS A 103 -7.79 -6.81 11.04
CA LYS A 103 -8.70 -7.95 11.28
C LYS A 103 -9.80 -7.92 10.22
N PRO A 104 -10.13 -9.04 9.55
CA PRO A 104 -11.23 -9.10 8.57
C PRO A 104 -12.58 -8.73 9.19
#